data_AF-A0A8C3KU02-F1
#
_entry.id   AF-A0A8C3KU02-F1
#
_cell.length_a   1.000
_cell.length_b   1.000
_cell.length_c   1.000
_cell.angle_alpha   90.00
_cell.angle_beta   90.00
_cell.angle_gamma   90.00
#
_symmetry.space_group_name_H-M   'P 1'
#
loop_
_entity.id
_entity.type
_entity.pdbx_description
1 polymer ?
#
loop_
_entity_poly.entity_id
_entity_poly.type
_entity_poly.pdbx_seq_one_letter_code
_entity_poly.pdbx_strand_id
1 'polypeptide(L)'
;MGVWRWGSPALLMPPPLGFPAAWASYMTNSPTLIVMIGLPARGKTYVSKKLTRYLNWIGVPTKVFNLGVYRREAVKSYKSYDFFRHDNKEAMEIRKRCALVALEDVKTYLLEECGQIAVFDATNTTRERRDLILNFAKENAFKVFFVESVCDDPEVIAANILEVKVSSPDYPERNRENVMDDFLKRIECYKVTYQPLDPDAYDKDLSFIKVINVGQRFLVNRVQDYIQSKIVYYLMNIHVQPRTIYLCRHGESEYNLVGKIGGDSGLSPRGKQFSQALKKFIEEQEIVDLKVWTSQLKRTIQTAESLGVTYEQWKILNEIDAGVCEEMTYAEIEAKYPEEFALRDQEKYLYRYPGGESYQDLVQRLEPVIMELERQGNVLVISHQAVMRCLLAYFLDKSADELPYLRCPLHTILKLTPVAYGCKVETITLNVEAVNTHRDKPSLNSSNLPASQTPVRMRRNSFTPRASADTVKRPRHYSVGSKPLDPLGPFPSLEARDGAERPQLQVGVQVVPSLLLPLPTIARSSWSPSMKYRPFPGS
;
A
#
# COMPACT_ATOMS: atom_id res chain seq x y z
N MET A 1 45.66 -7.18 39.58
CA MET A 1 45.90 -6.01 38.71
C MET A 1 45.51 -6.40 37.29
N GLY A 2 44.71 -5.57 36.61
CA GLY A 2 44.30 -5.79 35.21
C GLY A 2 42.81 -5.56 34.96
N VAL A 3 42.37 -4.30 35.05
CA VAL A 3 41.01 -3.86 34.71
C VAL A 3 40.94 -3.66 33.19
N TRP A 4 40.06 -4.41 32.51
CA TRP A 4 39.77 -4.21 31.09
C TRP A 4 38.71 -3.10 30.94
N ARG A 5 39.11 -1.97 30.33
CA ARG A 5 38.21 -0.85 29.98
C ARG A 5 37.44 -1.20 28.71
N TRP A 6 36.11 -1.12 28.78
CA TRP A 6 35.25 -1.09 27.60
C TRP A 6 35.38 0.28 26.93
N GLY A 7 35.72 0.29 25.64
CA GLY A 7 35.73 1.50 24.81
C GLY A 7 34.31 2.03 24.64
N SER A 8 34.17 3.34 24.79
CA SER A 8 32.92 4.09 24.62
C SER A 8 32.27 3.83 23.24
N PRO A 9 30.93 3.72 23.14
CA PRO A 9 30.26 3.76 21.86
C PRO A 9 30.48 5.15 21.26
N ALA A 10 30.96 5.21 20.02
CA ALA A 10 30.94 6.43 19.24
C ALA A 10 29.49 6.92 19.15
N LEU A 11 29.22 8.07 19.78
CA LEU A 11 28.00 8.83 19.60
C LEU A 11 27.90 9.23 18.12
N LEU A 12 27.15 8.46 17.35
CA LEU A 12 26.62 8.91 16.06
C LEU A 12 25.82 10.19 16.34
N MET A 13 26.28 11.32 15.81
CA MET A 13 25.52 12.56 15.86
C MET A 13 24.16 12.33 15.19
N PRO A 14 23.05 12.84 15.78
CA PRO A 14 21.78 12.81 15.11
C PRO A 14 21.87 13.64 13.81
N PRO A 15 21.15 13.24 12.73
CA PRO A 15 21.09 14.03 11.51
C PRO A 15 20.53 15.44 11.82
N PRO A 16 20.87 16.44 11.00
CA PRO A 16 20.46 17.82 11.25
C PRO A 16 18.93 17.91 11.38
N LEU A 17 18.50 18.60 12.44
CA LEU A 17 17.11 18.91 12.73
C LEU A 17 16.50 19.73 11.59
N GLY A 18 15.55 19.14 10.88
CA GLY A 18 14.70 19.86 9.96
C GLY A 18 14.10 18.94 8.91
N PHE A 19 12.98 18.30 9.24
CA PHE A 19 11.80 17.99 8.41
C PHE A 19 10.99 16.89 9.14
N PRO A 20 9.64 17.00 9.19
CA PRO A 20 8.79 16.03 9.88
C PRO A 20 8.76 14.70 9.11
N ALA A 21 9.63 13.77 9.51
CA ALA A 21 9.66 12.41 8.95
C ALA A 21 8.50 11.56 9.48
N ALA A 22 7.79 10.86 8.59
CA ALA A 22 6.82 9.83 8.97
C ALA A 22 7.52 8.68 9.74
N TRP A 23 6.79 7.93 10.57
CA TRP A 23 7.39 6.86 11.38
C TRP A 23 8.13 5.80 10.53
N ALA A 24 7.61 5.46 9.35
CA ALA A 24 8.30 4.58 8.41
C ALA A 24 9.63 5.17 7.91
N SER A 25 9.68 6.49 7.71
CA SER A 25 10.89 7.26 7.33
C SER A 25 11.87 7.46 8.50
N TYR A 26 11.42 7.31 9.75
CA TYR A 26 12.31 7.29 10.92
C TYR A 26 13.08 5.96 11.04
N MET A 27 12.57 4.86 10.46
CA MET A 27 13.20 3.54 10.53
C MET A 27 14.20 3.26 9.39
N THR A 28 14.31 4.13 8.40
CA THR A 28 15.22 4.03 7.26
C THR A 28 16.56 4.69 7.59
N ASN A 29 17.51 3.92 8.15
CA ASN A 29 18.80 4.43 8.62
C ASN A 29 19.83 4.73 7.50
N SER A 30 19.72 4.09 6.34
CA SER A 30 20.61 4.32 5.19
C SER A 30 19.78 4.28 3.91
N PRO A 31 20.05 5.15 2.92
CA PRO A 31 19.34 5.13 1.65
C PRO A 31 19.41 3.75 0.99
N THR A 32 18.30 3.33 0.37
CA THR A 32 18.18 2.00 -0.25
C THR A 32 17.93 2.12 -1.74
N LEU A 33 18.74 1.40 -2.52
CA LEU A 33 18.55 1.22 -3.95
C LEU A 33 17.82 -0.10 -4.21
N ILE A 34 16.55 0.00 -4.63
CA ILE A 34 15.78 -1.13 -5.10
C ILE A 34 16.11 -1.37 -6.57
N VAL A 35 16.60 -2.56 -6.90
CA VAL A 35 17.04 -2.88 -8.27
C VAL A 35 16.10 -3.91 -8.88
N MET A 36 15.37 -3.51 -9.91
CA MET A 36 14.47 -4.42 -10.61
C MET A 36 15.26 -5.36 -11.52
N ILE A 37 14.89 -6.65 -11.56
CA ILE A 37 15.48 -7.65 -12.45
C ILE A 37 14.36 -8.38 -13.20
N GLY A 38 14.63 -8.74 -14.45
CA GLY A 38 13.82 -9.68 -15.20
C GLY A 38 13.68 -9.31 -16.67
N LEU A 39 13.17 -10.27 -17.45
CA LEU A 39 12.93 -10.08 -18.88
C LEU A 39 11.89 -8.97 -19.17
N PRO A 40 11.84 -8.43 -20.40
CA PRO A 40 10.76 -7.53 -20.80
C PRO A 40 9.35 -8.16 -20.63
N ALA A 41 8.33 -7.32 -20.46
CA ALA A 41 6.93 -7.74 -20.22
C ALA A 41 6.70 -8.66 -19.00
N ARG A 42 7.52 -8.49 -17.94
CA ARG A 42 7.39 -9.17 -16.65
C ARG A 42 6.83 -8.29 -15.52
N GLY A 43 6.13 -7.21 -15.85
CA GLY A 43 5.52 -6.34 -14.83
C GLY A 43 6.48 -5.51 -13.98
N LYS A 44 7.78 -5.42 -14.31
CA LYS A 44 8.76 -4.62 -13.54
C LYS A 44 8.31 -3.18 -13.31
N THR A 45 8.00 -2.43 -14.38
CA THR A 45 7.53 -1.05 -14.28
C THR A 45 6.22 -0.90 -13.51
N TYR A 46 5.32 -1.89 -13.59
CA TYR A 46 4.11 -1.94 -12.77
C TYR A 46 4.46 -2.02 -11.28
N VAL A 47 5.30 -2.99 -10.91
CA VAL A 47 5.78 -3.18 -9.54
C VAL A 47 6.52 -1.95 -9.04
N SER A 48 7.43 -1.38 -9.84
CA SER A 48 8.20 -0.18 -9.47
C SER A 48 7.30 1.00 -9.11
N LYS A 49 6.27 1.26 -9.94
CA LYS A 49 5.34 2.38 -9.71
C LYS A 49 4.44 2.12 -8.51
N LYS A 50 3.83 0.92 -8.40
CA LYS A 50 2.99 0.58 -7.25
C LYS A 50 3.76 0.63 -5.93
N LEU A 51 4.96 0.05 -5.91
CA LEU A 51 5.81 0.05 -4.72
C LEU A 51 6.21 1.47 -4.33
N THR A 52 6.60 2.30 -5.30
CA THR A 52 6.93 3.71 -5.05
C THR A 52 5.74 4.49 -4.49
N ARG A 53 4.55 4.29 -5.06
CA ARG A 53 3.31 4.91 -4.58
C ARG A 53 2.99 4.50 -3.14
N TYR A 54 3.11 3.21 -2.83
CA TYR A 54 2.93 2.72 -1.46
C TYR A 54 3.94 3.31 -0.48
N LEU A 55 5.23 3.29 -0.83
CA LEU A 55 6.30 3.83 0.01
C LEU A 55 6.12 5.34 0.27
N ASN A 56 5.81 6.12 -0.76
CA ASN A 56 5.51 7.54 -0.60
C ASN A 56 4.26 7.76 0.26
N TRP A 57 3.21 6.96 0.08
CA TRP A 57 1.97 7.09 0.84
C TRP A 57 2.18 6.82 2.33
N ILE A 58 3.00 5.83 2.71
CA ILE A 58 3.40 5.61 4.12
C ILE A 58 4.44 6.61 4.63
N GLY A 59 4.85 7.56 3.79
CA GLY A 59 5.74 8.68 4.13
C GLY A 59 7.22 8.39 3.98
N VAL A 60 7.63 7.43 3.14
CA VAL A 60 9.03 7.13 2.79
C VAL A 60 9.34 7.71 1.39
N PRO A 61 10.12 8.81 1.29
CA PRO A 61 10.42 9.45 0.02
C PRO A 61 11.08 8.48 -0.96
N THR A 62 10.34 8.19 -2.04
CA THR A 62 10.73 7.19 -3.04
C THR A 62 10.55 7.70 -4.47
N LYS A 63 11.52 7.42 -5.35
CA LYS A 63 11.49 7.84 -6.76
C LYS A 63 11.88 6.68 -7.70
N VAL A 64 11.18 6.56 -8.83
CA VAL A 64 11.49 5.57 -9.88
C VAL A 64 12.41 6.17 -10.93
N PHE A 65 13.48 5.45 -11.26
CA PHE A 65 14.42 5.74 -12.34
C PHE A 65 14.22 4.70 -13.44
N ASN A 66 13.39 5.02 -14.45
CA ASN A 66 13.05 4.09 -15.52
C ASN A 66 14.03 4.21 -16.69
N LEU A 67 14.90 3.22 -16.85
CA LEU A 67 15.95 3.24 -17.86
C LEU A 67 15.41 3.30 -19.31
N GLY A 68 14.17 2.88 -19.52
CA GLY A 68 13.48 3.03 -20.81
C GLY A 68 13.24 4.49 -21.21
N VAL A 69 13.04 5.39 -20.24
CA VAL A 69 12.89 6.84 -20.45
C VAL A 69 14.22 7.44 -20.90
N TYR A 70 15.29 7.27 -20.10
CA TYR A 70 16.65 7.69 -20.42
C TYR A 70 17.10 7.24 -21.82
N ARG A 71 16.87 5.96 -22.15
CA ARG A 71 17.20 5.43 -23.48
C ARG A 71 16.38 6.10 -24.59
N ARG A 72 15.09 6.38 -24.40
CA ARG A 72 14.29 7.08 -25.43
C ARG A 72 14.78 8.50 -25.67
N GLU A 73 15.16 9.20 -24.61
CA GLU A 73 15.70 10.56 -24.71
C GLU A 73 17.06 10.58 -25.43
N ALA A 74 17.92 9.59 -25.15
CA ALA A 74 19.24 9.49 -25.80
C ALA A 74 19.17 9.10 -27.29
N VAL A 75 18.27 8.18 -27.67
CA VAL A 75 18.24 7.60 -29.03
C VAL A 75 17.19 8.24 -29.94
N LYS A 76 16.21 8.97 -29.38
CA LYS A 76 15.03 9.60 -30.04
C LYS A 76 14.09 8.63 -30.77
N SER A 77 14.59 7.71 -31.58
CA SER A 77 13.84 6.55 -32.10
C SER A 77 14.80 5.41 -32.48
N TYR A 78 14.37 4.17 -32.27
CA TYR A 78 15.04 2.99 -32.81
C TYR A 78 14.01 2.13 -33.55
N LYS A 79 14.44 1.43 -34.61
CA LYS A 79 13.53 0.83 -35.59
C LYS A 79 12.96 -0.54 -35.18
N SER A 80 13.73 -1.35 -34.44
CA SER A 80 13.38 -2.76 -34.19
C SER A 80 14.10 -3.33 -32.96
N TYR A 81 13.80 -4.59 -32.67
CA TYR A 81 14.48 -5.44 -31.69
C TYR A 81 16.01 -5.53 -31.88
N ASP A 82 16.54 -5.20 -33.07
CA ASP A 82 17.99 -5.27 -33.38
C ASP A 82 18.84 -4.37 -32.48
N PHE A 83 18.26 -3.28 -31.97
CA PHE A 83 18.90 -2.42 -30.97
C PHE A 83 19.19 -3.16 -29.65
N PHE A 84 18.45 -4.24 -29.36
CA PHE A 84 18.58 -4.97 -28.09
C PHE A 84 19.48 -6.19 -28.16
N ARG A 85 19.97 -6.56 -29.34
CA ARG A 85 20.88 -7.70 -29.49
C ARG A 85 22.15 -7.50 -28.64
N HIS A 86 22.70 -8.59 -28.14
CA HIS A 86 23.89 -8.56 -27.28
C HIS A 86 25.19 -8.36 -28.07
N ASP A 87 25.19 -8.70 -29.36
CA ASP A 87 26.30 -8.51 -30.30
C ASP A 87 26.34 -7.11 -30.93
N ASN A 88 25.28 -6.30 -30.74
CA ASN A 88 25.24 -4.91 -31.16
C ASN A 88 26.05 -4.02 -30.18
N LYS A 89 27.36 -3.89 -30.45
CA LYS A 89 28.31 -3.15 -29.60
C LYS A 89 27.93 -1.68 -29.37
N GLU A 90 27.47 -0.99 -30.42
CA GLU A 90 27.06 0.42 -30.33
C GLU A 90 25.85 0.57 -29.42
N ALA A 91 24.81 -0.24 -29.62
CA ALA A 91 23.61 -0.17 -28.79
C ALA A 91 23.86 -0.64 -27.35
N MET A 92 24.78 -1.57 -27.13
CA MET A 92 25.25 -1.96 -25.80
C MET A 92 25.92 -0.79 -25.07
N GLU A 93 26.78 -0.05 -25.75
CA GLU A 93 27.47 1.12 -25.19
C GLU A 93 26.48 2.25 -24.85
N ILE A 94 25.53 2.54 -25.75
CA ILE A 94 24.46 3.51 -25.50
C ILE A 94 23.62 3.10 -24.27
N ARG A 95 23.19 1.84 -24.18
CA ARG A 95 22.41 1.33 -23.04
C ARG A 95 23.21 1.35 -21.73
N LYS A 96 24.51 1.12 -21.79
CA LYS A 96 25.42 1.22 -20.64
C LYS A 96 25.53 2.67 -20.18
N ARG A 97 25.75 3.61 -21.10
CA ARG A 97 25.78 5.05 -20.80
C ARG A 97 24.49 5.55 -20.16
N CYS A 98 23.33 5.15 -20.70
CA CYS A 98 22.04 5.50 -20.10
C CYS A 98 21.92 5.01 -18.64
N ALA A 99 22.47 3.82 -18.34
CA ALA A 99 22.43 3.28 -16.99
C ALA A 99 23.32 4.08 -16.04
N LEU A 100 24.50 4.51 -16.49
CA LEU A 100 25.40 5.36 -15.71
C LEU A 100 24.79 6.73 -15.41
N VAL A 101 24.16 7.37 -16.40
CA VAL A 101 23.45 8.65 -16.20
C VAL A 101 22.33 8.49 -15.16
N ALA A 102 21.51 7.44 -15.30
CA ALA A 102 20.44 7.19 -14.33
C ALA A 102 20.97 6.88 -12.92
N LEU A 103 22.14 6.25 -12.78
CA LEU A 103 22.76 6.02 -11.48
C LEU A 103 23.29 7.33 -10.86
N GLU A 104 23.80 8.27 -11.64
CA GLU A 104 24.18 9.58 -11.10
C GLU A 104 22.94 10.33 -10.60
N ASP A 105 21.82 10.30 -11.33
CA ASP A 105 20.56 10.89 -10.86
C ASP A 105 20.03 10.21 -9.59
N VAL A 106 20.24 8.89 -9.44
CA VAL A 106 19.94 8.16 -8.20
C VAL A 106 20.76 8.72 -7.05
N LYS A 107 22.06 8.96 -7.27
CA LYS A 107 22.96 9.51 -6.26
C LYS A 107 22.53 10.91 -5.84
N THR A 108 22.26 11.80 -6.80
CA THR A 108 21.74 13.14 -6.55
C THR A 108 20.45 13.07 -5.73
N TYR A 109 19.51 12.20 -6.09
CA TYR A 109 18.26 12.06 -5.36
C TYR A 109 18.45 11.62 -3.91
N LEU A 110 19.28 10.60 -3.68
CA LEU A 110 19.49 10.02 -2.34
C LEU A 110 20.38 10.86 -1.44
N LEU A 111 21.31 11.65 -1.99
CA LEU A 111 22.27 12.44 -1.21
C LEU A 111 21.92 13.93 -1.13
N GLU A 112 21.27 14.49 -2.15
CA GLU A 112 21.04 15.94 -2.27
C GLU A 112 19.56 16.31 -2.19
N GLU A 113 18.64 15.48 -2.71
CA GLU A 113 17.18 15.75 -2.74
C GLU A 113 16.42 15.15 -1.53
N CYS A 114 17.11 14.73 -0.47
CA CYS A 114 16.52 14.08 0.72
C CYS A 114 15.71 12.81 0.41
N GLY A 115 16.00 12.13 -0.71
CA GLY A 115 15.42 10.85 -1.06
C GLY A 115 15.89 9.73 -0.13
N GLN A 116 15.00 8.78 0.18
CA GLN A 116 15.36 7.62 1.01
C GLN A 116 15.45 6.32 0.21
N ILE A 117 14.61 6.17 -0.82
CA ILE A 117 14.59 4.97 -1.65
C ILE A 117 14.59 5.33 -3.13
N ALA A 118 15.52 4.76 -3.89
CA ALA A 118 15.53 4.85 -5.33
C ALA A 118 15.13 3.50 -5.93
N VAL A 119 14.17 3.48 -6.86
CA VAL A 119 13.77 2.28 -7.59
C VAL A 119 14.35 2.33 -9.00
N PHE A 120 15.38 1.52 -9.24
CA PHE A 120 16.08 1.42 -10.51
C PHE A 120 15.38 0.39 -11.43
N ASP A 121 14.47 0.88 -12.29
CA ASP A 121 13.65 0.06 -13.19
C ASP A 121 14.37 -0.16 -14.54
N ALA A 122 15.05 -1.31 -14.62
CA ALA A 122 15.69 -1.83 -15.82
C ALA A 122 15.61 -3.37 -15.86
N THR A 123 16.12 -4.00 -16.92
CA THR A 123 16.14 -5.47 -17.02
C THR A 123 17.16 -6.11 -16.08
N ASN A 124 18.36 -5.53 -15.96
CA ASN A 124 19.45 -5.98 -15.07
C ASN A 124 19.67 -7.50 -15.08
N THR A 125 19.54 -8.10 -16.26
CA THR A 125 19.49 -9.55 -16.47
C THR A 125 20.86 -10.23 -16.41
N THR A 126 21.96 -9.48 -16.49
CA THR A 126 23.33 -10.03 -16.44
C THR A 126 23.99 -9.77 -15.10
N ARG A 127 24.88 -10.69 -14.65
CA ARG A 127 25.67 -10.52 -13.42
C ARG A 127 26.56 -9.28 -13.49
N GLU A 128 27.25 -9.07 -14.61
CA GLU A 128 28.11 -7.89 -14.84
C GLU A 128 27.37 -6.56 -14.58
N ARG A 129 26.11 -6.45 -15.05
CA ARG A 129 25.31 -5.24 -14.80
C ARG A 129 24.98 -5.09 -13.32
N ARG A 130 24.65 -6.17 -12.63
CA ARG A 130 24.35 -6.14 -11.19
C ARG A 130 25.58 -5.81 -10.35
N ASP A 131 26.75 -6.34 -10.72
CA ASP A 131 28.02 -6.04 -10.06
C ASP A 131 28.39 -4.55 -10.22
N LEU A 132 28.15 -3.96 -11.39
CA LEU A 132 28.30 -2.51 -11.60
C LEU A 132 27.42 -1.71 -10.63
N ILE A 133 26.15 -2.09 -10.47
CA ILE A 133 25.21 -1.41 -9.57
C ILE A 133 25.61 -1.62 -8.10
N LEU A 134 26.07 -2.82 -7.72
CA LEU A 134 26.56 -3.13 -6.38
C LEU A 134 27.80 -2.31 -6.02
N ASN A 135 28.75 -2.17 -6.95
CA ASN A 135 29.94 -1.34 -6.75
C ASN A 135 29.56 0.13 -6.57
N PHE A 136 28.70 0.66 -7.43
CA PHE A 136 28.15 2.01 -7.28
C PHE A 136 27.48 2.22 -5.91
N ALA A 137 26.64 1.28 -5.48
CA ALA A 137 25.97 1.36 -4.19
C ALA A 137 26.96 1.31 -3.01
N LYS A 138 27.99 0.45 -3.10
CA LYS A 138 29.04 0.33 -2.09
C LYS A 138 29.86 1.62 -1.96
N GLU A 139 30.24 2.24 -3.08
CA GLU A 139 30.98 3.51 -3.12
C GLU A 139 30.21 4.66 -2.47
N ASN A 140 28.88 4.65 -2.55
CA ASN A 140 28.01 5.69 -1.99
C ASN A 140 27.34 5.28 -0.67
N ALA A 141 27.74 4.15 -0.08
CA ALA A 141 27.16 3.60 1.16
C ALA A 141 25.62 3.38 1.12
N PHE A 142 25.09 3.02 -0.04
CA PHE A 142 23.68 2.65 -0.21
C PHE A 142 23.47 1.16 0.07
N LYS A 143 22.34 0.82 0.69
CA LYS A 143 21.84 -0.56 0.74
C LYS A 143 21.29 -0.94 -0.63
N VAL A 144 21.33 -2.23 -0.97
CA VAL A 144 20.75 -2.75 -2.22
C VAL A 144 19.75 -3.86 -1.90
N PHE A 145 18.56 -3.75 -2.49
CA PHE A 145 17.53 -4.79 -2.42
C PHE A 145 17.02 -5.12 -3.81
N PHE A 146 17.21 -6.36 -4.27
CA PHE A 146 16.77 -6.75 -5.61
C PHE A 146 15.33 -7.25 -5.62
N VAL A 147 14.58 -6.87 -6.66
CA VAL A 147 13.23 -7.39 -6.92
C VAL A 147 13.24 -8.01 -8.32
N GLU A 148 13.31 -9.32 -8.38
CA GLU A 148 13.31 -10.07 -9.64
C GLU A 148 11.91 -10.58 -9.98
N SER A 149 11.39 -10.18 -11.13
CA SER A 149 10.11 -10.70 -11.62
C SER A 149 10.34 -11.79 -12.67
N VAL A 150 9.92 -13.01 -12.34
CA VAL A 150 10.02 -14.20 -13.19
C VAL A 150 8.61 -14.63 -13.57
N CYS A 151 8.34 -14.76 -14.87
CA CYS A 151 7.07 -15.27 -15.35
C CYS A 151 7.33 -16.09 -16.61
N ASP A 152 6.91 -17.34 -16.59
CA ASP A 152 7.06 -18.27 -17.71
C ASP A 152 5.72 -18.59 -18.38
N ASP A 153 4.62 -18.10 -17.82
CA ASP A 153 3.27 -18.24 -18.34
C ASP A 153 3.06 -17.41 -19.63
N PRO A 154 2.85 -18.04 -20.80
CA PRO A 154 2.68 -17.35 -22.09
C PRO A 154 1.48 -16.41 -22.13
N GLU A 155 0.38 -16.75 -21.46
CA GLU A 155 -0.87 -15.97 -21.50
C GLU A 155 -0.69 -14.66 -20.76
N VAL A 156 -0.06 -14.72 -19.57
CA VAL A 156 0.31 -13.52 -18.81
C VAL A 156 1.24 -12.61 -19.60
N ILE A 157 2.21 -13.20 -20.30
CA ILE A 157 3.19 -12.45 -21.10
C ILE A 157 2.48 -11.74 -22.26
N ALA A 158 1.61 -12.45 -22.98
CA ALA A 158 0.82 -11.89 -24.07
C ALA A 158 -0.08 -10.75 -23.57
N ALA A 159 -0.79 -10.96 -22.45
CA ALA A 159 -1.63 -9.94 -21.82
C ALA A 159 -0.83 -8.68 -21.46
N ASN A 160 0.34 -8.85 -20.82
CA ASN A 160 1.22 -7.74 -20.45
C ASN A 160 1.73 -6.94 -21.66
N ILE A 161 2.02 -7.61 -22.78
CA ILE A 161 2.45 -6.95 -24.02
C ILE A 161 1.29 -6.14 -24.61
N LEU A 162 0.10 -6.75 -24.69
CA LEU A 162 -1.09 -6.10 -25.25
C LEU A 162 -1.54 -4.88 -24.44
N GLU A 163 -1.56 -4.99 -23.11
CA GLU A 163 -2.04 -3.92 -22.23
C GLU A 163 -1.09 -2.71 -22.25
N VAL A 164 0.22 -2.97 -22.22
CA VAL A 164 1.21 -1.94 -21.84
C VAL A 164 2.18 -1.56 -22.97
N LYS A 165 2.45 -2.48 -23.90
CA LYS A 165 3.51 -2.31 -24.90
C LYS A 165 2.98 -1.89 -26.26
N VAL A 166 1.75 -2.27 -26.59
CA VAL A 166 1.05 -1.75 -27.78
C VAL A 166 0.84 -0.23 -27.69
N SER A 167 0.63 0.31 -26.49
CA SER A 167 0.48 1.76 -26.24
C SER A 167 1.79 2.45 -25.85
N SER A 168 2.93 1.75 -25.92
CA SER A 168 4.22 2.28 -25.51
C SER A 168 4.77 3.28 -26.52
N PRO A 169 5.43 4.38 -26.08
CA PRO A 169 6.14 5.30 -26.97
C PRO A 169 7.28 4.65 -27.78
N ASP A 170 7.69 3.44 -27.40
CA ASP A 170 8.66 2.63 -28.16
C ASP A 170 8.11 2.19 -29.54
N TYR A 171 6.78 2.20 -29.75
CA TYR A 171 6.13 1.75 -30.98
C TYR A 171 5.21 2.85 -31.54
N PRO A 172 5.63 3.57 -32.59
CA PRO A 172 4.78 4.58 -33.23
C PRO A 172 3.68 3.97 -34.11
N GLU A 173 3.87 2.72 -34.54
CA GLU A 173 2.94 1.98 -35.40
C GLU A 173 1.81 1.35 -34.57
N ARG A 174 0.56 1.50 -35.01
CA ARG A 174 -0.63 0.98 -34.30
C ARG A 174 -0.96 -0.47 -34.64
N ASN A 175 -0.20 -1.12 -35.54
CA ASN A 175 -0.45 -2.51 -35.89
C ASN A 175 0.01 -3.43 -34.75
N ARG A 176 -0.96 -3.98 -34.03
CA ARG A 176 -0.75 -4.80 -32.83
C ARG A 176 0.08 -6.05 -33.11
N GLU A 177 -0.06 -6.64 -34.30
CA GLU A 177 0.64 -7.88 -34.67
C GLU A 177 2.13 -7.63 -34.87
N ASN A 178 2.50 -6.56 -35.59
CA ASN A 178 3.90 -6.18 -35.81
C ASN A 178 4.60 -5.82 -34.49
N VAL A 179 3.92 -5.08 -33.61
CA VAL A 179 4.44 -4.72 -32.28
C VAL A 179 4.66 -5.97 -31.41
N MET A 180 3.73 -6.92 -31.45
CA MET A 180 3.86 -8.18 -30.73
C MET A 180 5.07 -8.98 -31.21
N ASP A 181 5.22 -9.17 -32.53
CA ASP A 181 6.34 -9.92 -33.11
C ASP A 181 7.71 -9.29 -32.78
N ASP A 182 7.85 -7.97 -32.97
CA ASP A 182 9.07 -7.26 -32.59
C ASP A 182 9.37 -7.39 -31.08
N PHE A 183 8.35 -7.27 -30.24
CA PHE A 183 8.54 -7.35 -28.79
C PHE A 183 8.92 -8.76 -28.33
N LEU A 184 8.37 -9.81 -28.96
CA LEU A 184 8.76 -11.19 -28.70
C LEU A 184 10.21 -11.43 -29.10
N LYS A 185 10.64 -10.98 -30.28
CA LYS A 185 12.06 -11.05 -30.71
C LYS A 185 12.99 -10.27 -29.77
N ARG A 186 12.52 -9.13 -29.25
CA ARG A 186 13.24 -8.36 -28.22
C ARG A 186 13.39 -9.17 -26.94
N ILE A 187 12.38 -9.92 -26.49
CA ILE A 187 12.49 -10.81 -25.32
C ILE A 187 13.56 -11.89 -25.57
N GLU A 188 13.56 -12.51 -26.75
CA GLU A 188 14.56 -13.52 -27.12
C GLU A 188 15.99 -12.97 -27.05
N CYS A 189 16.22 -11.72 -27.47
CA CYS A 189 17.54 -11.08 -27.33
C CYS A 189 18.05 -11.05 -25.88
N TYR A 190 17.15 -10.81 -24.90
CA TYR A 190 17.53 -10.79 -23.48
C TYR A 190 17.69 -12.20 -22.90
N LYS A 191 16.93 -13.19 -23.37
CA LYS A 191 17.04 -14.58 -22.90
C LYS A 191 18.44 -15.16 -23.12
N VAL A 192 19.10 -14.82 -24.23
CA VAL A 192 20.45 -15.30 -24.57
C VAL A 192 21.48 -15.04 -23.46
N THR A 193 21.33 -13.92 -22.73
CA THR A 193 22.30 -13.48 -21.71
C THR A 193 21.70 -13.44 -20.30
N TYR A 194 20.47 -13.91 -20.13
CA TYR A 194 19.79 -13.81 -18.84
C TYR A 194 20.38 -14.79 -17.83
N GLN A 195 20.88 -14.24 -16.73
CA GLN A 195 21.38 -14.96 -15.57
C GLN A 195 20.48 -14.59 -14.37
N PRO A 196 19.44 -15.40 -14.10
CA PRO A 196 18.56 -15.19 -12.94
C PRO A 196 19.36 -15.14 -11.64
N LEU A 197 18.80 -14.54 -10.57
CA LEU A 197 19.46 -14.61 -9.26
C LEU A 197 19.58 -16.07 -8.79
N ASP A 198 20.70 -16.42 -8.19
CA ASP A 198 21.01 -17.78 -7.73
C ASP A 198 21.29 -17.76 -6.22
N PRO A 199 20.27 -18.02 -5.36
CA PRO A 199 20.41 -17.99 -3.91
C PRO A 199 21.35 -19.07 -3.37
N ASP A 200 21.58 -20.15 -4.12
CA ASP A 200 22.31 -21.32 -3.63
C ASP A 200 23.82 -21.21 -3.91
N ALA A 201 24.22 -20.38 -4.87
CA ALA A 201 25.63 -20.14 -5.18
C ALA A 201 25.98 -18.65 -5.32
N TYR A 202 25.84 -18.06 -6.51
CA TYR A 202 26.44 -16.75 -6.83
C TYR A 202 25.86 -15.60 -6.00
N ASP A 203 24.54 -15.58 -5.81
CA ASP A 203 23.80 -14.47 -5.21
C ASP A 203 23.40 -14.76 -3.74
N LYS A 204 23.96 -15.79 -3.10
CA LYS A 204 23.60 -16.25 -1.74
C LYS A 204 23.69 -15.19 -0.65
N ASP A 205 24.59 -14.23 -0.82
CA ASP A 205 24.83 -13.15 0.14
C ASP A 205 24.03 -11.88 -0.15
N LEU A 206 23.30 -11.83 -1.28
CA LEU A 206 22.50 -10.67 -1.69
C LEU A 206 21.12 -10.66 -1.03
N SER A 207 20.61 -9.46 -0.79
CA SER A 207 19.25 -9.24 -0.28
C SER A 207 18.26 -9.08 -1.43
N PHE A 208 17.29 -9.99 -1.54
CA PHE A 208 16.37 -9.96 -2.67
C PHE A 208 15.06 -10.69 -2.44
N ILE A 209 14.11 -10.42 -3.33
CA ILE A 209 12.88 -11.18 -3.53
C ILE A 209 12.73 -11.55 -5.00
N LYS A 210 12.44 -12.82 -5.28
CA LYS A 210 11.93 -13.30 -6.56
C LYS A 210 10.42 -13.39 -6.48
N VAL A 211 9.72 -12.68 -7.37
CA VAL A 211 8.28 -12.77 -7.57
C VAL A 211 8.04 -13.67 -8.77
N ILE A 212 7.48 -14.86 -8.53
CA ILE A 212 7.36 -15.91 -9.56
C ILE A 212 5.89 -16.05 -9.97
N ASN A 213 5.64 -16.02 -11.29
CA ASN A 213 4.33 -16.13 -11.91
C ASN A 213 3.31 -15.19 -11.27
N VAL A 214 3.63 -13.89 -11.26
CA VAL A 214 2.72 -12.84 -10.81
C VAL A 214 2.25 -12.99 -9.35
N GLY A 215 3.15 -13.46 -8.49
CA GLY A 215 2.89 -13.59 -7.06
C GLY A 215 2.31 -14.94 -6.63
N GLN A 216 2.29 -15.94 -7.52
CA GLN A 216 1.95 -17.31 -7.12
C GLN A 216 2.97 -17.90 -6.14
N ARG A 217 4.26 -17.56 -6.31
CA ARG A 217 5.33 -18.00 -5.41
C ARG A 217 6.35 -16.89 -5.20
N PHE A 218 7.00 -16.93 -4.05
CA PHE A 218 8.05 -15.99 -3.68
C PHE A 218 9.27 -16.75 -3.17
N LEU A 219 10.46 -16.24 -3.48
CA LEU A 219 11.71 -16.65 -2.84
C LEU A 219 12.36 -15.39 -2.29
N VAL A 220 12.54 -15.35 -0.97
CA VAL A 220 13.10 -14.20 -0.27
C VAL A 220 14.45 -14.61 0.32
N ASN A 221 15.49 -13.82 0.08
CA ASN A 221 16.83 -14.04 0.62
C ASN A 221 17.30 -12.83 1.42
N ARG A 222 17.83 -13.08 2.63
CA ARG A 222 18.54 -12.11 3.49
C ARG A 222 17.90 -10.72 3.60
N VAL A 223 16.68 -10.65 4.13
CA VAL A 223 16.07 -9.36 4.51
C VAL A 223 16.90 -8.70 5.62
N GLN A 224 17.37 -7.48 5.39
CA GLN A 224 18.34 -6.81 6.28
C GLN A 224 17.68 -5.90 7.32
N ASP A 225 16.52 -5.32 7.00
CA ASP A 225 15.91 -4.30 7.83
C ASP A 225 14.38 -4.23 7.68
N TYR A 226 13.80 -3.31 8.45
CA TYR A 226 12.37 -3.06 8.50
C TYR A 226 11.79 -2.70 7.13
N ILE A 227 12.47 -1.84 6.36
CA ILE A 227 11.92 -1.36 5.09
C ILE A 227 11.92 -2.46 4.03
N GLN A 228 12.97 -3.30 3.99
CA GLN A 228 12.97 -4.49 3.13
C GLN A 228 11.88 -5.48 3.54
N SER A 229 11.64 -5.67 4.85
CA SER A 229 10.53 -6.51 5.33
C SER A 229 9.17 -5.98 4.89
N LYS A 230 8.96 -4.65 4.92
CA LYS A 230 7.73 -4.01 4.44
C LYS A 230 7.55 -4.13 2.93
N ILE A 231 8.63 -3.96 2.17
CA ILE A 231 8.63 -4.17 0.72
C ILE A 231 8.22 -5.61 0.39
N VAL A 232 8.83 -6.60 1.04
CA VAL A 232 8.47 -8.02 0.87
C VAL A 232 6.99 -8.24 1.19
N TYR A 233 6.53 -7.76 2.33
CA TYR A 233 5.13 -7.89 2.73
C TYR A 233 4.16 -7.25 1.73
N TYR A 234 4.46 -6.06 1.21
CA TYR A 234 3.66 -5.41 0.19
C TYR A 234 3.62 -6.22 -1.11
N LEU A 235 4.78 -6.66 -1.60
CA LEU A 235 4.89 -7.44 -2.84
C LEU A 235 4.16 -8.78 -2.77
N MET A 236 4.04 -9.37 -1.57
CA MET A 236 3.29 -10.60 -1.33
C MET A 236 1.77 -10.43 -1.35
N ASN A 237 1.26 -9.20 -1.18
CA ASN A 237 -0.17 -8.92 -1.11
C ASN A 237 -0.73 -8.26 -2.38
N ILE A 238 0.11 -7.78 -3.30
CA ILE A 238 -0.37 -7.22 -4.57
C ILE A 238 -0.70 -8.32 -5.59
N HIS A 239 -1.74 -8.09 -6.39
CA HIS A 239 -2.03 -8.88 -7.58
C HIS A 239 -2.43 -7.99 -8.77
N VAL A 240 -2.26 -8.54 -9.98
CA VAL A 240 -2.53 -7.81 -11.25
C VAL A 240 -3.91 -8.10 -11.83
N GLN A 241 -4.69 -9.01 -11.24
CA GLN A 241 -6.01 -9.34 -11.77
C GLN A 241 -6.91 -8.10 -11.81
N PRO A 242 -7.64 -7.85 -12.91
CA PRO A 242 -8.59 -6.75 -13.02
C PRO A 242 -9.65 -6.84 -11.92
N ARG A 243 -9.96 -5.69 -11.33
CA ARG A 243 -10.96 -5.55 -10.26
C ARG A 243 -11.46 -4.14 -10.16
N THR A 244 -12.55 -3.94 -9.42
CA THR A 244 -13.10 -2.61 -9.17
C THR A 244 -13.23 -2.35 -7.66
N ILE A 245 -12.73 -1.19 -7.22
CA ILE A 245 -12.88 -0.72 -5.84
C ILE A 245 -13.86 0.44 -5.85
N TYR A 246 -14.88 0.38 -5.02
CA TYR A 246 -15.87 1.44 -4.85
C TYR A 246 -15.63 2.13 -3.51
N LEU A 247 -15.44 3.45 -3.54
CA LEU A 247 -15.32 4.24 -2.33
C LEU A 247 -16.52 5.19 -2.23
N CYS A 248 -17.21 5.18 -1.11
CA CYS A 248 -18.19 6.21 -0.79
C CYS A 248 -18.15 6.54 0.71
N ARG A 249 -18.76 7.67 1.06
CA ARG A 249 -19.03 8.00 2.46
C ARG A 249 -20.32 7.32 2.91
N HIS A 250 -20.53 7.25 4.22
CA HIS A 250 -21.86 7.09 4.77
C HIS A 250 -22.86 8.07 4.14
N GLY A 251 -24.15 7.74 4.17
CA GLY A 251 -25.21 8.70 3.86
C GLY A 251 -25.17 9.91 4.80
N GLU A 252 -25.73 11.03 4.40
CA GLU A 252 -25.78 12.24 5.23
C GLU A 252 -26.26 11.92 6.66
N SER A 253 -25.53 12.42 7.66
CA SER A 253 -25.82 12.21 9.08
C SER A 253 -26.39 13.45 9.73
N GLU A 254 -27.01 13.29 10.91
CA GLU A 254 -27.53 14.42 11.69
C GLU A 254 -26.44 15.47 12.00
N TYR A 255 -25.21 15.03 12.29
CA TYR A 255 -24.09 15.96 12.52
C TYR A 255 -23.65 16.69 11.26
N ASN A 256 -23.83 16.11 10.08
CA ASN A 256 -23.55 16.86 8.85
C ASN A 256 -24.53 18.02 8.69
N LEU A 257 -25.82 17.82 8.97
CA LEU A 257 -26.84 18.86 8.87
C LEU A 257 -26.54 20.07 9.75
N VAL A 258 -26.01 19.83 10.95
CA VAL A 258 -25.65 20.90 11.90
C VAL A 258 -24.19 21.33 11.81
N GLY A 259 -23.42 20.83 10.85
CA GLY A 259 -22.03 21.21 10.62
C GLY A 259 -21.03 20.76 11.70
N LYS A 260 -21.38 19.75 12.50
CA LYS A 260 -20.52 19.18 13.55
C LYS A 260 -19.56 18.13 13.00
N ILE A 261 -18.34 18.10 13.52
CA ILE A 261 -17.33 17.08 13.18
C ILE A 261 -17.33 15.93 14.19
N GLY A 262 -16.83 14.76 13.78
CA GLY A 262 -16.69 13.61 14.66
C GLY A 262 -18.02 12.97 15.08
N GLY A 263 -18.07 12.47 16.32
CA GLY A 263 -19.22 11.86 16.97
C GLY A 263 -19.68 10.55 16.34
N ASP A 264 -20.81 10.04 16.83
CA ASP A 264 -21.45 8.80 16.38
C ASP A 264 -22.95 8.97 16.05
N SER A 265 -23.29 10.12 15.45
CA SER A 265 -24.67 10.39 15.04
C SER A 265 -25.15 9.42 13.94
N GLY A 266 -26.45 9.13 13.91
CA GLY A 266 -27.08 8.33 12.87
C GLY A 266 -27.33 9.08 11.55
N LEU A 267 -27.89 8.38 10.57
CA LEU A 267 -28.29 8.94 9.29
C LEU A 267 -29.48 9.89 9.40
N SER A 268 -29.42 10.99 8.63
CA SER A 268 -30.56 11.87 8.34
C SER A 268 -31.60 11.16 7.46
N PRO A 269 -32.80 11.73 7.28
CA PRO A 269 -33.76 11.23 6.30
C PRO A 269 -33.18 11.11 4.88
N ARG A 270 -32.36 12.09 4.44
CA ARG A 270 -31.67 12.04 3.15
C ARG A 270 -30.56 10.99 3.13
N GLY A 271 -29.83 10.80 4.23
CA GLY A 271 -28.86 9.71 4.34
C GLY A 271 -29.47 8.32 4.20
N LYS A 272 -30.69 8.12 4.71
CA LYS A 272 -31.45 6.87 4.51
C LYS A 272 -31.87 6.71 3.04
N GLN A 273 -32.33 7.77 2.39
CA GLN A 273 -32.63 7.77 0.95
C GLN A 273 -31.40 7.41 0.11
N PHE A 274 -30.24 7.98 0.41
CA PHE A 274 -28.97 7.62 -0.24
C PHE A 274 -28.66 6.13 -0.07
N SER A 275 -28.88 5.59 1.13
CA SER A 275 -28.59 4.17 1.41
C SER A 275 -29.47 3.23 0.56
N GLN A 276 -30.72 3.62 0.29
CA GLN A 276 -31.59 2.90 -0.65
C GLN A 276 -31.17 3.10 -2.12
N ALA A 277 -30.76 4.30 -2.51
CA ALA A 277 -30.22 4.56 -3.85
C ALA A 277 -28.93 3.77 -4.10
N LEU A 278 -28.06 3.65 -3.10
CA LEU A 278 -26.83 2.87 -3.14
C LEU A 278 -27.14 1.38 -3.31
N LYS A 279 -28.14 0.85 -2.60
CA LYS A 279 -28.63 -0.52 -2.80
C LYS A 279 -28.99 -0.76 -4.26
N LYS A 280 -29.86 0.08 -4.82
CA LYS A 280 -30.29 -0.02 -6.22
C LYS A 280 -29.11 0.04 -7.19
N PHE A 281 -28.17 0.95 -6.96
CA PHE A 281 -26.96 1.06 -7.78
C PHE A 281 -26.14 -0.25 -7.74
N ILE A 282 -25.92 -0.83 -6.56
CA ILE A 282 -25.13 -2.07 -6.43
C ILE A 282 -25.84 -3.25 -7.09
N GLU A 283 -27.17 -3.35 -6.97
CA GLU A 283 -27.99 -4.36 -7.67
C GLU A 283 -27.87 -4.21 -9.20
N GLU A 284 -27.92 -2.99 -9.73
CA GLU A 284 -27.78 -2.69 -11.17
C GLU A 284 -26.38 -2.97 -11.73
N GLN A 285 -25.33 -2.90 -10.90
CA GLN A 285 -23.97 -3.18 -11.34
C GLN A 285 -23.65 -4.69 -11.42
N GLU A 286 -24.50 -5.55 -10.86
CA GLU A 286 -24.35 -7.02 -10.88
C GLU A 286 -22.92 -7.50 -10.52
N ILE A 287 -22.34 -6.90 -9.47
CA ILE A 287 -20.93 -7.10 -9.13
C ILE A 287 -20.73 -8.48 -8.48
N VAL A 288 -19.99 -9.35 -9.16
CA VAL A 288 -19.62 -10.68 -8.65
C VAL A 288 -18.70 -10.56 -7.43
N ASP A 289 -19.00 -11.35 -6.39
CA ASP A 289 -18.23 -11.48 -5.15
C ASP A 289 -17.89 -10.15 -4.46
N LEU A 290 -18.82 -9.18 -4.51
CA LEU A 290 -18.63 -7.88 -3.87
C LEU A 290 -18.52 -8.01 -2.35
N LYS A 291 -17.38 -7.58 -1.81
CA LYS A 291 -17.20 -7.40 -0.36
C LYS A 291 -17.58 -5.99 0.06
N VAL A 292 -18.26 -5.84 1.19
CA VAL A 292 -18.64 -4.53 1.75
C VAL A 292 -17.95 -4.32 3.08
N TRP A 293 -17.23 -3.21 3.21
CA TRP A 293 -16.55 -2.81 4.44
C TRP A 293 -17.11 -1.50 4.98
N THR A 294 -17.25 -1.44 6.29
CA THR A 294 -17.71 -0.26 7.01
C THR A 294 -16.77 0.09 8.15
N SER A 295 -16.89 1.31 8.66
CA SER A 295 -16.36 1.63 9.99
C SER A 295 -17.24 1.03 11.10
N GLN A 296 -16.83 1.17 12.36
CA GLN A 296 -17.66 0.82 13.52
C GLN A 296 -18.64 1.94 13.93
N LEU A 297 -18.67 3.06 13.21
CA LEU A 297 -19.58 4.18 13.50
C LEU A 297 -20.95 3.95 12.86
N LYS A 298 -21.99 4.31 13.61
CA LYS A 298 -23.41 4.04 13.32
C LYS A 298 -23.81 4.42 11.90
N ARG A 299 -23.38 5.58 11.43
CA ARG A 299 -23.70 6.10 10.08
C ARG A 299 -23.21 5.21 8.93
N THR A 300 -22.03 4.60 9.01
CA THR A 300 -21.58 3.68 7.95
C THR A 300 -22.30 2.35 8.02
N ILE A 301 -22.58 1.88 9.25
CA ILE A 301 -23.31 0.63 9.51
C ILE A 301 -24.73 0.73 8.95
N GLN A 302 -25.47 1.79 9.28
CA GLN A 302 -26.84 2.01 8.80
C GLN A 302 -26.91 2.11 7.26
N THR A 303 -25.88 2.68 6.62
CA THR A 303 -25.79 2.71 5.16
C THR A 303 -25.62 1.30 4.58
N ALA A 304 -24.75 0.47 5.16
CA ALA A 304 -24.56 -0.91 4.71
C ALA A 304 -25.74 -1.83 5.01
N GLU A 305 -26.42 -1.66 6.15
CA GLU A 305 -27.62 -2.44 6.51
C GLU A 305 -28.72 -2.33 5.46
N SER A 306 -28.84 -1.16 4.82
CA SER A 306 -29.81 -0.93 3.74
C SER A 306 -29.53 -1.76 2.49
N LEU A 307 -28.29 -2.19 2.27
CA LEU A 307 -27.90 -2.96 1.08
C LEU A 307 -28.44 -4.39 1.09
N GLY A 308 -28.74 -4.95 2.27
CA GLY A 308 -29.19 -6.33 2.40
C GLY A 308 -28.12 -7.39 2.11
N VAL A 309 -26.84 -7.02 2.15
CA VAL A 309 -25.69 -7.92 1.96
C VAL A 309 -24.87 -8.03 3.23
N THR A 310 -24.03 -9.06 3.32
CA THR A 310 -23.06 -9.18 4.41
C THR A 310 -21.99 -8.10 4.31
N TYR A 311 -21.59 -7.54 5.44
CA TYR A 311 -20.55 -6.52 5.52
C TYR A 311 -19.66 -6.73 6.73
N GLU A 312 -18.42 -6.25 6.65
CA GLU A 312 -17.42 -6.34 7.71
C GLU A 312 -17.17 -4.97 8.33
N GLN A 313 -17.13 -4.90 9.66
CA GLN A 313 -16.88 -3.66 10.39
C GLN A 313 -15.42 -3.56 10.83
N TRP A 314 -14.75 -2.50 10.40
CA TRP A 314 -13.34 -2.27 10.66
C TRP A 314 -13.17 -1.02 11.52
N LYS A 315 -12.69 -1.18 12.76
CA LYS A 315 -12.43 -0.04 13.67
C LYS A 315 -11.45 0.96 13.05
N ILE A 316 -10.47 0.46 12.30
CA ILE A 316 -9.47 1.29 11.61
C ILE A 316 -10.03 2.09 10.43
N LEU A 317 -11.31 1.89 10.05
CA LEU A 317 -12.05 2.74 9.11
C LEU A 317 -12.85 3.85 9.80
N ASN A 318 -12.80 3.98 11.13
CA ASN A 318 -13.45 5.11 11.83
C ASN A 318 -12.88 6.45 11.35
N GLU A 319 -13.71 7.50 11.39
CA GLU A 319 -13.29 8.86 11.01
C GLU A 319 -12.08 9.32 11.83
N ILE A 320 -11.36 10.32 11.33
CA ILE A 320 -10.29 10.98 12.08
C ILE A 320 -10.80 11.44 13.45
N ASP A 321 -10.08 11.08 14.52
CA ASP A 321 -10.42 11.51 15.88
C ASP A 321 -10.04 12.99 16.08
N ALA A 322 -11.05 13.84 16.33
CA ALA A 322 -10.85 15.26 16.57
C ALA A 322 -10.51 15.59 18.04
N GLY A 323 -10.37 14.58 18.92
CA GLY A 323 -9.99 14.73 20.32
C GLY A 323 -10.91 15.69 21.08
N VAL A 324 -10.35 16.75 21.65
CA VAL A 324 -11.12 17.77 22.39
C VAL A 324 -12.09 18.58 21.51
N CYS A 325 -11.99 18.46 20.19
CA CYS A 325 -12.84 19.14 19.20
C CYS A 325 -13.96 18.24 18.63
N GLU A 326 -14.11 17.02 19.13
CA GLU A 326 -15.25 16.15 18.79
C GLU A 326 -16.60 16.82 19.07
N GLU A 327 -17.58 16.59 18.20
CA GLU A 327 -18.96 17.09 18.29
C GLU A 327 -19.12 18.62 18.24
N MET A 328 -18.07 19.34 17.82
CA MET A 328 -18.07 20.80 17.60
C MET A 328 -18.23 21.15 16.12
N THR A 329 -18.78 22.32 15.83
CA THR A 329 -18.71 22.96 14.52
C THR A 329 -17.36 23.64 14.32
N TYR A 330 -16.96 23.88 13.06
CA TYR A 330 -15.74 24.63 12.79
C TYR A 330 -15.75 26.05 13.39
N ALA A 331 -16.91 26.72 13.42
CA ALA A 331 -17.06 28.04 14.03
C ALA A 331 -16.86 28.01 15.55
N GLU A 332 -17.37 26.96 16.23
CA GLU A 332 -17.12 26.76 17.67
C GLU A 332 -15.64 26.45 17.95
N ILE A 333 -14.97 25.70 17.08
CA ILE A 333 -13.53 25.43 17.20
C ILE A 333 -12.72 26.71 17.02
N GLU A 334 -13.04 27.52 16.01
CA GLU A 334 -12.37 28.81 15.77
C GLU A 334 -12.56 29.76 16.97
N ALA A 335 -13.76 29.82 17.55
CA ALA A 335 -14.03 30.67 18.71
C ALA A 335 -13.36 30.16 20.00
N LYS A 336 -13.33 28.84 20.23
CA LYS A 336 -12.82 28.24 21.48
C LYS A 336 -11.32 27.97 21.46
N TYR A 337 -10.77 27.61 20.30
CA TYR A 337 -9.38 27.24 20.07
C TYR A 337 -8.82 27.92 18.81
N PRO A 338 -8.74 29.27 18.79
CA PRO A 338 -8.35 30.03 17.59
C PRO A 338 -6.94 29.69 17.09
N GLU A 339 -6.01 29.45 18.01
CA GLU A 339 -4.63 29.07 17.67
C GLU A 339 -4.58 27.69 16.98
N GLU A 340 -5.30 26.70 17.53
CA GLU A 340 -5.38 25.34 16.97
C GLU A 340 -6.05 25.35 15.59
N PHE A 341 -7.10 26.17 15.41
CA PHE A 341 -7.77 26.35 14.12
C PHE A 341 -6.82 26.90 13.05
N ALA A 342 -6.05 27.95 13.40
CA ALA A 342 -5.07 28.54 12.50
C ALA A 342 -3.91 27.59 12.17
N LEU A 343 -3.39 26.88 13.17
CA LEU A 343 -2.32 25.88 12.98
C LEU A 343 -2.77 24.76 12.04
N ARG A 344 -4.01 24.28 12.19
CA ARG A 344 -4.57 23.27 11.31
C ARG A 344 -4.72 23.73 9.86
N ASP A 345 -4.99 25.02 9.64
CA ASP A 345 -5.11 25.57 8.30
C ASP A 345 -3.75 25.76 7.60
N GLN A 346 -2.72 26.06 8.38
CA GLN A 346 -1.34 26.16 7.90
C GLN A 346 -0.78 24.78 7.50
N GLU A 347 -0.90 23.78 8.39
CA GLU A 347 -0.23 22.49 8.27
C GLU A 347 -1.21 21.31 8.44
N LYS A 348 -2.26 21.27 7.62
CA LYS A 348 -3.41 20.35 7.80
C LYS A 348 -3.06 18.87 7.80
N TYR A 349 -2.00 18.45 7.09
CA TYR A 349 -1.58 17.05 7.04
C TYR A 349 -0.93 16.59 8.36
N LEU A 350 -0.03 17.42 8.90
CA LEU A 350 0.78 17.13 10.09
C LEU A 350 0.13 17.56 11.39
N TYR A 351 -0.80 18.51 11.34
CA TYR A 351 -1.55 18.95 12.51
C TYR A 351 -2.29 17.77 13.15
N ARG A 352 -2.03 17.56 14.44
CA ARG A 352 -2.70 16.56 15.27
C ARG A 352 -3.62 17.29 16.24
N TYR A 353 -4.90 16.94 16.24
CA TYR A 353 -5.84 17.49 17.22
C TYR A 353 -5.38 17.17 18.66
N PRO A 354 -5.56 18.09 19.63
CA PRO A 354 -5.26 17.80 21.02
C PRO A 354 -6.09 16.61 21.53
N GLY A 355 -5.41 15.51 21.89
CA GLY A 355 -6.06 14.26 22.30
C GLY A 355 -6.67 13.45 21.15
N GLY A 356 -6.38 13.80 19.89
CA GLY A 356 -6.87 13.12 18.69
C GLY A 356 -5.76 12.79 17.69
N GLU A 357 -6.13 12.76 16.41
CA GLU A 357 -5.29 12.30 15.29
C GLU A 357 -4.92 13.44 14.32
N SER A 358 -3.84 13.22 13.57
CA SER A 358 -3.49 13.93 12.32
C SER A 358 -3.83 13.08 11.09
N TYR A 359 -3.74 13.65 9.89
CA TYR A 359 -3.84 12.84 8.67
C TYR A 359 -2.67 11.86 8.53
N GLN A 360 -1.49 12.20 9.05
CA GLN A 360 -0.35 11.28 9.11
C GLN A 360 -0.65 10.06 10.00
N ASP A 361 -1.29 10.25 11.15
CA ASP A 361 -1.72 9.15 12.03
C ASP A 361 -2.76 8.26 11.32
N LEU A 362 -3.69 8.91 10.60
CA LEU A 362 -4.72 8.22 9.84
C LEU A 362 -4.14 7.35 8.71
N VAL A 363 -3.13 7.84 7.99
CA VAL A 363 -2.40 7.06 6.97
C VAL A 363 -1.78 5.81 7.60
N GLN A 364 -1.10 5.94 8.75
CA GLN A 364 -0.52 4.79 9.45
C GLN A 364 -1.59 3.79 9.90
N ARG A 365 -2.72 4.28 10.43
CA ARG A 365 -3.86 3.45 10.84
C ARG A 365 -4.51 2.72 9.67
N LEU A 366 -4.54 3.32 8.49
CA LEU A 366 -5.16 2.76 7.28
C LEU A 366 -4.24 1.84 6.48
N GLU A 367 -2.97 1.71 6.83
CA GLU A 367 -2.04 0.82 6.13
C GLU A 367 -2.58 -0.61 5.98
N PRO A 368 -3.14 -1.27 7.02
CA PRO A 368 -3.71 -2.61 6.88
C PRO A 368 -4.91 -2.67 5.92
N VAL A 369 -5.71 -1.60 5.84
CA VAL A 369 -6.83 -1.51 4.88
C VAL A 369 -6.30 -1.48 3.46
N ILE A 370 -5.25 -0.70 3.18
CA ILE A 370 -4.61 -0.65 1.86
C ILE A 370 -4.05 -2.02 1.47
N MET A 371 -3.41 -2.73 2.39
CA MET A 371 -2.91 -4.09 2.12
C MET A 371 -4.03 -5.05 1.76
N GLU A 372 -5.16 -4.96 2.47
CA GLU A 372 -6.33 -5.79 2.18
C GLU A 372 -6.95 -5.42 0.83
N LEU A 373 -7.11 -4.13 0.50
CA LEU A 373 -7.60 -3.68 -0.82
C LEU A 373 -6.67 -4.10 -1.97
N GLU A 374 -5.37 -4.22 -1.70
CA GLU A 374 -4.40 -4.71 -2.67
C GLU A 374 -4.52 -6.21 -2.92
N ARG A 375 -4.99 -6.98 -1.93
CA ARG A 375 -5.18 -8.44 -1.98
C ARG A 375 -6.54 -8.87 -2.53
N GLN A 376 -7.57 -8.07 -2.30
CA GLN A 376 -8.95 -8.41 -2.60
C GLN A 376 -9.35 -8.07 -4.03
N GLY A 377 -10.42 -8.73 -4.52
CA GLY A 377 -11.09 -8.41 -5.77
C GLY A 377 -12.02 -7.20 -5.67
N ASN A 378 -13.32 -7.39 -5.91
CA ASN A 378 -14.29 -6.30 -5.88
C ASN A 378 -14.66 -5.93 -4.44
N VAL A 379 -14.46 -4.66 -4.07
CA VAL A 379 -14.72 -4.16 -2.70
C VAL A 379 -15.44 -2.82 -2.74
N LEU A 380 -16.49 -2.67 -1.94
CA LEU A 380 -17.13 -1.41 -1.58
C LEU A 380 -16.72 -1.00 -0.16
N VAL A 381 -16.11 0.17 -0.02
CA VAL A 381 -15.74 0.75 1.27
C VAL A 381 -16.65 1.94 1.58
N ILE A 382 -17.50 1.79 2.59
CA ILE A 382 -18.37 2.85 3.12
C ILE A 382 -17.70 3.46 4.35
N SER A 383 -17.13 4.65 4.19
CA SER A 383 -16.28 5.29 5.20
C SER A 383 -16.67 6.74 5.46
N HIS A 384 -15.68 7.61 5.72
CA HIS A 384 -15.85 8.99 6.15
C HIS A 384 -14.97 9.93 5.33
N GLN A 385 -15.07 11.24 5.57
CA GLN A 385 -14.43 12.22 4.71
C GLN A 385 -12.90 12.15 4.80
N ALA A 386 -12.30 12.13 6.00
CA ALA A 386 -10.83 12.09 6.10
C ALA A 386 -10.26 10.72 5.71
N VAL A 387 -10.97 9.64 6.08
CA VAL A 387 -10.60 8.26 5.71
C VAL A 387 -10.59 8.09 4.19
N MET A 388 -11.68 8.46 3.51
CA MET A 388 -11.82 8.33 2.07
C MET A 388 -10.77 9.16 1.31
N ARG A 389 -10.41 10.34 1.82
CA ARG A 389 -9.29 11.13 1.28
C ARG A 389 -7.96 10.38 1.33
N CYS A 390 -7.65 9.73 2.45
CA CYS A 390 -6.41 8.96 2.59
C CYS A 390 -6.36 7.77 1.63
N LEU A 391 -7.46 7.02 1.52
CA LEU A 391 -7.59 5.90 0.59
C LEU A 391 -7.47 6.38 -0.87
N LEU A 392 -8.16 7.48 -1.21
CA LEU A 392 -8.13 8.03 -2.55
C LEU A 392 -6.72 8.54 -2.91
N ALA A 393 -6.02 9.18 -1.97
CA ALA A 393 -4.65 9.64 -2.18
C ALA A 393 -3.70 8.49 -2.50
N TYR A 394 -3.87 7.32 -1.87
CA TYR A 394 -3.11 6.12 -2.23
C TYR A 394 -3.36 5.69 -3.68
N PHE A 395 -4.62 5.54 -4.10
CA PHE A 395 -4.91 5.03 -5.44
C PHE A 395 -4.58 6.02 -6.56
N LEU A 396 -4.65 7.33 -6.27
CA LEU A 396 -4.41 8.41 -7.23
C LEU A 396 -3.02 9.02 -7.15
N ASP A 397 -2.14 8.47 -6.31
CA ASP A 397 -0.76 8.95 -6.15
C ASP A 397 -0.71 10.44 -5.79
N LYS A 398 -1.50 10.84 -4.79
CA LYS A 398 -1.59 12.23 -4.33
C LYS A 398 -0.65 12.50 -3.18
N SER A 399 -0.04 13.69 -3.22
CA SER A 399 0.91 14.15 -2.21
C SER A 399 0.25 14.37 -0.84
N ALA A 400 1.08 14.40 0.20
CA ALA A 400 0.65 14.74 1.56
C ALA A 400 -0.02 16.13 1.63
N ASP A 401 0.39 17.08 0.77
CA ASP A 401 -0.16 18.43 0.71
C ASP A 401 -1.56 18.46 0.08
N GLU A 402 -1.81 17.64 -0.95
CA GLU A 402 -3.11 17.55 -1.61
C GLU A 402 -4.12 16.69 -0.83
N LEU A 403 -3.65 15.64 -0.14
CA LEU A 403 -4.48 14.61 0.49
C LEU A 403 -5.59 15.18 1.40
N PRO A 404 -5.33 16.12 2.35
CA PRO A 404 -6.37 16.68 3.22
C PRO A 404 -7.44 17.54 2.52
N TYR A 405 -7.26 17.80 1.23
CA TYR A 405 -8.11 18.66 0.41
C TYR A 405 -8.71 17.94 -0.79
N LEU A 406 -8.52 16.63 -0.93
CA LEU A 406 -9.25 15.86 -1.94
C LEU A 406 -10.76 15.99 -1.72
N ARG A 407 -11.52 16.10 -2.81
CA ARG A 407 -12.98 16.24 -2.78
C ARG A 407 -13.63 14.86 -2.74
N CYS A 408 -14.30 14.57 -1.62
CA CYS A 408 -15.07 13.35 -1.40
C CYS A 408 -16.49 13.75 -0.93
N PRO A 409 -17.35 14.22 -1.87
CA PRO A 409 -18.70 14.68 -1.52
C PRO A 409 -19.56 13.56 -0.94
N LEU A 410 -20.59 13.94 -0.17
CA LEU A 410 -21.64 13.02 0.25
C LEU A 410 -22.43 12.53 -0.97
N HIS A 411 -23.00 11.35 -0.85
CA HIS A 411 -23.90 10.74 -1.84
C HIS A 411 -23.30 10.48 -3.23
N THR A 412 -21.97 10.43 -3.30
CA THR A 412 -21.22 10.15 -4.52
C THR A 412 -20.34 8.91 -4.31
N ILE A 413 -20.32 8.05 -5.31
CA ILE A 413 -19.49 6.85 -5.39
C ILE A 413 -18.29 7.17 -6.28
N LEU A 414 -17.09 6.87 -5.81
CA LEU A 414 -15.88 6.87 -6.61
C LEU A 414 -15.56 5.43 -6.99
N LYS A 415 -15.76 5.10 -8.27
CA LYS A 415 -15.42 3.81 -8.86
C LYS A 415 -13.98 3.87 -9.36
N LEU A 416 -13.13 3.06 -8.74
CA LEU A 416 -11.71 2.94 -9.00
C LEU A 416 -11.43 1.68 -9.79
N THR A 417 -10.85 1.83 -10.97
CA THR A 417 -10.37 0.71 -11.79
C THR A 417 -8.84 0.80 -11.92
N PRO A 418 -8.08 -0.02 -11.18
CA PRO A 418 -6.64 -0.08 -11.32
C PRO A 418 -6.24 -0.41 -12.76
N VAL A 419 -5.27 0.34 -13.29
CA VAL A 419 -4.70 0.12 -14.63
C VAL A 419 -3.17 0.05 -14.50
N ALA A 420 -2.48 -0.44 -15.54
CA ALA A 420 -1.03 -0.69 -15.52
C ALA A 420 -0.14 0.38 -14.87
N TYR A 421 -0.50 1.67 -14.94
CA TYR A 421 0.30 2.76 -14.40
C TYR A 421 -0.45 3.72 -13.46
N GLY A 422 -1.61 3.32 -12.95
CA GLY A 422 -2.40 4.21 -12.10
C GLY A 422 -3.77 3.63 -11.78
N CYS A 423 -4.75 4.51 -11.65
CA CYS A 423 -6.13 4.14 -11.38
C CYS A 423 -7.06 5.07 -12.16
N LYS A 424 -7.99 4.51 -12.93
CA LYS A 424 -9.10 5.28 -13.49
C LYS A 424 -10.10 5.57 -12.38
N VAL A 425 -10.64 6.78 -12.36
CA VAL A 425 -11.70 7.19 -11.44
C VAL A 425 -12.92 7.58 -12.24
N GLU A 426 -14.05 7.00 -11.87
CA GLU A 426 -15.37 7.42 -12.33
C GLU A 426 -16.18 7.88 -11.12
N THR A 427 -16.77 9.07 -11.25
CA THR A 427 -17.54 9.72 -10.19
C THR A 427 -19.03 9.57 -10.50
N ILE A 428 -19.76 8.85 -9.65
CA ILE A 428 -21.16 8.54 -9.84
C ILE A 428 -21.95 9.18 -8.69
N THR A 429 -22.64 10.28 -8.98
CA THR A 429 -23.48 10.97 -8.00
C THR A 429 -24.88 10.39 -8.02
N LEU A 430 -25.34 9.86 -6.89
CA LEU A 430 -26.70 9.37 -6.76
C LEU A 430 -27.66 10.55 -6.57
N ASN A 431 -28.88 10.43 -7.08
CA ASN A 431 -29.86 11.52 -7.10
C ASN A 431 -30.53 11.74 -5.72
N VAL A 432 -29.73 12.07 -4.72
CA VAL A 432 -30.15 12.40 -3.36
C VAL A 432 -29.30 13.58 -2.88
N GLU A 433 -29.93 14.70 -2.56
CA GLU A 433 -29.21 15.90 -2.09
C GLU A 433 -28.49 15.66 -0.76
N ALA A 434 -27.42 16.41 -0.52
CA ALA A 434 -26.69 16.44 0.74
C ALA A 434 -26.07 17.82 0.97
N VAL A 435 -25.82 18.15 2.24
CA VAL A 435 -24.99 19.30 2.59
C VAL A 435 -23.55 19.14 2.11
N ASN A 436 -22.89 20.25 1.85
CA ASN A 436 -21.45 20.26 1.55
C ASN A 436 -20.64 20.32 2.85
N THR A 437 -19.76 19.33 3.06
CA THR A 437 -18.84 19.27 4.20
C THR A 437 -17.39 19.59 3.82
N HIS A 438 -17.15 19.99 2.58
CA HIS A 438 -15.84 20.35 2.09
C HIS A 438 -15.50 21.80 2.48
N ARG A 439 -14.35 21.97 3.13
CA ARG A 439 -13.74 23.28 3.37
C ARG A 439 -12.45 23.35 2.57
N ASP A 440 -12.41 24.27 1.61
CA ASP A 440 -11.24 24.52 0.77
C ASP A 440 -10.05 25.01 1.62
N LYS A 441 -8.84 24.93 1.05
CA LYS A 441 -7.65 25.51 1.68
C LYS A 441 -7.83 27.03 1.74
N PRO A 442 -7.68 27.68 2.90
CA PRO A 442 -7.74 29.14 2.97
C PRO A 442 -6.69 29.75 2.05
N SER A 443 -7.07 30.80 1.31
CA SER A 443 -6.11 31.62 0.57
C SER A 443 -5.24 32.35 1.59
N LEU A 444 -3.93 32.10 1.59
CA LEU A 444 -2.97 32.85 2.39
C LEU A 444 -2.97 34.31 1.91
N ASN A 445 -3.72 35.18 2.57
CA ASN A 445 -3.50 36.62 2.46
C ASN A 445 -2.17 36.90 3.19
N SER A 446 -1.18 37.38 2.45
CA SER A 446 0.21 37.62 2.88
C SER A 446 0.38 38.72 3.94
N SER A 447 -0.70 39.20 4.57
CA SER A 447 -0.70 40.41 5.41
C SER A 447 -0.73 40.20 6.92
N ASN A 448 -0.89 38.96 7.44
CA ASN A 448 -1.06 38.72 8.89
C ASN A 448 -0.15 37.64 9.50
N LEU A 449 1.06 37.43 8.98
CA LEU A 449 2.04 36.56 9.66
C LEU A 449 2.96 37.40 10.57
N PRO A 450 2.98 37.16 11.89
CA PRO A 450 4.08 37.64 12.72
C PRO A 450 5.36 36.93 12.26
N ALA A 451 6.28 37.70 11.67
CA ALA A 451 7.61 37.23 11.30
C ALA A 451 8.46 36.99 12.56
N SER A 452 8.24 35.89 13.30
CA SER A 452 9.21 35.37 14.29
C SER A 452 8.83 34.04 14.98
N GLN A 453 7.88 33.26 14.49
CA GLN A 453 7.68 31.91 15.04
C GLN A 453 8.24 30.86 14.11
N THR A 454 9.45 30.38 14.45
CA THR A 454 9.92 29.02 14.09
C THR A 454 8.75 28.03 14.20
N PRO A 455 8.57 27.07 13.28
CA PRO A 455 7.55 26.04 13.43
C PRO A 455 7.78 25.30 14.76
N VAL A 456 6.93 25.59 15.75
CA VAL A 456 7.15 25.18 17.14
C VAL A 456 6.82 23.70 17.28
N ARG A 457 7.86 22.93 17.64
CA ARG A 457 7.87 21.69 18.43
C ARG A 457 6.69 20.74 18.22
N MET A 458 6.94 19.68 17.45
CA MET A 458 6.34 18.37 17.68
C MET A 458 6.27 18.08 19.19
N ARG A 459 5.06 17.91 19.74
CA ARG A 459 4.91 17.27 21.05
C ARG A 459 5.57 15.89 20.93
N ARG A 460 6.53 15.59 21.82
CA ARG A 460 7.24 14.31 21.86
C ARG A 460 6.27 13.16 21.64
N ASN A 461 6.55 12.32 20.65
CA ASN A 461 5.95 11.02 20.47
C ASN A 461 6.18 10.22 21.78
N SER A 462 5.21 10.24 22.69
CA SER A 462 5.15 9.26 23.77
C SER A 462 4.44 8.03 23.21
N PHE A 463 5.15 7.30 22.35
CA PHE A 463 4.82 5.92 22.08
C PHE A 463 5.24 5.13 23.32
N THR A 464 4.34 5.07 24.29
CA THR A 464 4.39 4.08 25.36
C THR A 464 2.94 3.69 25.62
N PRO A 465 2.52 2.43 25.38
CA PRO A 465 1.26 1.96 25.92
C PRO A 465 1.45 1.85 27.44
N ARG A 466 1.28 2.97 28.16
CA ARG A 466 1.17 2.96 29.61
C ARG A 466 -0.26 2.59 29.96
N ALA A 467 -0.47 1.31 30.24
CA ALA A 467 -1.55 0.91 31.12
C ALA A 467 -1.22 1.44 32.53
N SER A 468 -2.03 2.38 33.04
CA SER A 468 -2.27 2.72 34.47
C SER A 468 -2.45 4.24 34.62
N ALA A 469 -3.29 4.81 35.50
CA ALA A 469 -4.34 4.29 36.36
C ALA A 469 -5.16 5.50 36.87
N ASP A 470 -5.86 6.22 36.00
CA ASP A 470 -6.77 7.29 36.42
C ASP A 470 -7.87 7.46 35.38
N THR A 471 -8.86 6.57 35.46
CA THR A 471 -10.15 6.80 34.80
C THR A 471 -11.12 7.29 35.85
N VAL A 472 -11.42 8.59 35.80
CA VAL A 472 -12.72 9.07 36.25
C VAL A 472 -13.76 8.35 35.40
N LYS A 473 -14.39 7.32 35.98
CA LYS A 473 -15.41 6.51 35.32
C LYS A 473 -16.58 7.41 34.93
N ARG A 474 -16.73 7.70 33.64
CA ARG A 474 -18.02 8.17 33.10
C ARG A 474 -19.02 7.01 33.11
N PRO A 475 -20.29 7.22 33.50
CA PRO A 475 -21.26 6.13 33.56
C PRO A 475 -21.54 5.57 32.16
N ARG A 476 -21.52 4.24 32.04
CA ARG A 476 -22.01 3.54 30.84
C ARG A 476 -23.54 3.60 30.86
N HIS A 477 -24.13 4.28 29.88
CA HIS A 477 -25.56 4.11 29.59
C HIS A 477 -25.75 2.74 28.91
N TYR A 478 -26.37 1.81 29.62
CA TYR A 478 -26.81 0.54 29.06
C TYR A 478 -28.04 0.76 28.19
N SER A 479 -28.00 0.25 26.95
CA SER A 479 -29.19 0.08 26.12
C SER A 479 -30.19 -0.84 26.82
N VAL A 480 -31.45 -0.42 26.83
CA VAL A 480 -32.58 -1.15 27.41
C VAL A 480 -32.71 -2.50 26.71
N GLY A 481 -32.53 -3.62 27.44
CA GLY A 481 -32.85 -4.96 26.91
C GLY A 481 -32.00 -6.16 27.35
N SER A 482 -31.14 -6.08 28.37
CA SER A 482 -30.40 -7.26 28.83
C SER A 482 -30.25 -7.27 30.35
N LYS A 483 -30.80 -8.29 31.03
CA LYS A 483 -30.63 -8.49 32.48
C LYS A 483 -29.16 -8.88 32.78
N PRO A 484 -28.51 -8.31 33.81
CA PRO A 484 -27.17 -8.75 34.22
C PRO A 484 -27.22 -10.10 34.94
N LEU A 485 -26.21 -10.94 34.71
CA LEU A 485 -25.93 -12.14 35.50
C LEU A 485 -25.16 -11.76 36.78
N ASP A 486 -25.51 -12.38 37.91
CA ASP A 486 -24.91 -12.10 39.22
C ASP A 486 -23.44 -12.54 39.34
N PRO A 487 -22.60 -11.83 40.13
CA PRO A 487 -21.18 -12.14 40.25
C PRO A 487 -20.92 -13.30 41.22
N LEU A 488 -20.13 -14.28 40.79
CA LEU A 488 -19.53 -15.31 41.65
C LEU A 488 -18.50 -14.68 42.61
N GLY A 489 -18.52 -15.10 43.88
CA GLY A 489 -17.74 -14.56 44.99
C GLY A 489 -16.21 -14.72 44.89
N PRO A 490 -15.45 -14.11 45.83
CA PRO A 490 -14.02 -13.91 45.68
C PRO A 490 -13.18 -15.18 45.94
N PHE A 491 -12.18 -15.41 45.08
CA PHE A 491 -11.10 -16.37 45.29
C PHE A 491 -10.03 -15.81 46.25
N PRO A 492 -9.39 -16.64 47.10
CA PRO A 492 -8.43 -16.20 48.10
C PRO A 492 -7.03 -15.93 47.54
N SER A 493 -6.33 -15.01 48.20
CA SER A 493 -4.97 -14.53 47.97
C SER A 493 -3.88 -15.57 48.24
N LEU A 494 -2.89 -15.68 47.35
CA LEU A 494 -1.66 -16.46 47.53
C LEU A 494 -0.54 -15.60 48.10
N GLU A 495 -0.15 -15.86 49.34
CA GLU A 495 1.13 -15.43 49.94
C GLU A 495 2.27 -16.35 49.46
N ALA A 496 3.43 -15.75 49.23
CA ALA A 496 4.67 -16.43 48.87
C ALA A 496 5.30 -17.12 50.08
N ARG A 497 5.73 -18.38 49.93
CA ARG A 497 6.76 -19.01 50.77
C ARG A 497 7.66 -19.94 49.94
N ASP A 498 8.96 -19.69 50.08
CA ASP A 498 10.08 -20.54 49.69
C ASP A 498 10.05 -21.91 50.39
N GLY A 499 10.61 -22.94 49.75
CA GLY A 499 11.00 -24.17 50.43
C GLY A 499 10.96 -25.42 49.55
N ALA A 500 12.13 -26.03 49.38
CA ALA A 500 12.43 -27.24 48.63
C ALA A 500 11.50 -28.45 48.90
N GLU A 501 11.18 -29.21 47.85
CA GLU A 501 11.49 -30.65 47.70
C GLU A 501 11.00 -31.17 46.34
N ARG A 502 11.84 -31.93 45.63
CA ARG A 502 11.48 -32.63 44.39
C ARG A 502 10.84 -33.98 44.74
N PRO A 503 9.74 -34.35 44.05
CA PRO A 503 9.52 -35.74 43.69
C PRO A 503 9.54 -35.93 42.17
N GLN A 504 10.23 -37.00 41.75
CA GLN A 504 10.24 -37.53 40.40
C GLN A 504 8.83 -37.91 39.94
N LEU A 505 8.46 -37.54 38.72
CA LEU A 505 7.31 -38.10 38.00
C LEU A 505 7.81 -38.67 36.66
N GLN A 506 7.91 -39.99 36.61
CA GLN A 506 7.97 -40.77 35.38
C GLN A 506 6.67 -40.54 34.61
N VAL A 507 6.76 -40.11 33.35
CA VAL A 507 5.64 -40.17 32.41
C VAL A 507 5.93 -41.30 31.44
N GLY A 508 5.22 -42.41 31.63
CA GLY A 508 5.17 -43.53 30.70
C GLY A 508 4.44 -43.12 29.42
N VAL A 509 5.07 -43.42 28.28
CA VAL A 509 4.46 -43.33 26.95
C VAL A 509 3.53 -44.54 26.78
N GLN A 510 2.22 -44.31 26.73
CA GLN A 510 1.27 -45.29 26.23
C GLN A 510 1.00 -45.02 24.73
N VAL A 511 1.53 -45.92 23.92
CA VAL A 511 1.21 -46.09 22.50
C VAL A 511 -0.15 -46.80 22.41
N VAL A 512 -1.11 -46.20 21.70
CA VAL A 512 -2.39 -46.86 21.35
C VAL A 512 -2.44 -47.07 19.83
N PRO A 513 -2.81 -48.25 19.32
CA PRO A 513 -2.60 -48.62 17.92
C PRO A 513 -3.70 -48.11 16.97
N SER A 514 -3.29 -47.97 15.72
CA SER A 514 -4.05 -47.65 14.51
C SER A 514 -5.35 -48.44 14.33
N LEU A 515 -6.46 -47.73 14.10
CA LEU A 515 -7.67 -48.24 13.46
C LEU A 515 -7.81 -47.62 12.07
N LEU A 516 -7.59 -48.46 11.06
CA LEU A 516 -7.87 -48.21 9.64
C LEU A 516 -9.38 -48.20 9.40
N LEU A 517 -9.90 -47.13 8.80
CA LEU A 517 -11.15 -47.13 8.04
C LEU A 517 -10.97 -46.32 6.73
N PRO A 518 -11.68 -46.69 5.65
CA PRO A 518 -11.17 -46.60 4.27
C PRO A 518 -11.49 -45.28 3.55
N LEU A 519 -10.63 -44.94 2.59
CA LEU A 519 -10.76 -43.81 1.65
C LEU A 519 -11.92 -44.01 0.66
N PRO A 520 -12.62 -42.95 0.24
CA PRO A 520 -13.68 -43.04 -0.77
C PRO A 520 -13.11 -43.18 -2.19
N THR A 521 -13.65 -44.16 -2.90
CA THR A 521 -13.38 -44.49 -4.31
C THR A 521 -13.90 -43.38 -5.23
N ILE A 522 -13.01 -42.68 -5.95
CA ILE A 522 -13.39 -41.82 -7.08
C ILE A 522 -13.25 -42.64 -8.37
N ALA A 523 -14.38 -42.80 -9.06
CA ALA A 523 -14.50 -43.49 -10.33
C ALA A 523 -13.66 -42.80 -11.42
N ARG A 524 -12.78 -43.58 -12.07
CA ARG A 524 -12.15 -43.24 -13.35
C ARG A 524 -13.15 -43.51 -14.47
N SER A 525 -13.63 -42.47 -15.14
CA SER A 525 -14.24 -42.60 -16.47
C SER A 525 -13.14 -42.53 -17.54
N SER A 526 -12.99 -43.64 -18.25
CA SER A 526 -12.15 -43.80 -19.43
C SER A 526 -12.74 -43.03 -20.62
N TRP A 527 -11.99 -42.10 -21.19
CA TRP A 527 -12.24 -41.58 -22.54
C TRP A 527 -11.16 -42.11 -23.47
N SER A 528 -11.58 -42.99 -24.38
CA SER A 528 -10.81 -43.51 -25.51
C SER A 528 -10.84 -42.51 -26.69
N PRO A 529 -9.75 -42.36 -27.46
CA PRO A 529 -9.73 -41.48 -28.62
C PRO A 529 -10.24 -42.21 -29.88
N SER A 530 -11.28 -41.68 -30.51
CA SER A 530 -11.66 -42.05 -31.88
C SER A 530 -12.08 -40.81 -32.65
N MET A 531 -11.14 -40.21 -33.38
CA MET A 531 -11.42 -39.13 -34.34
C MET A 531 -11.33 -39.72 -35.75
N LYS A 532 -12.51 -39.99 -36.35
CA LYS A 532 -12.66 -40.31 -37.77
C LYS A 532 -12.67 -39.01 -38.57
N TYR A 533 -11.74 -38.91 -39.51
CA TYR A 533 -11.77 -37.97 -40.62
C TYR A 533 -13.04 -38.18 -41.47
N ARG A 534 -13.75 -37.09 -41.81
CA ARG A 534 -14.52 -36.97 -43.04
C ARG A 534 -14.37 -35.57 -43.64
N PRO A 535 -14.26 -35.44 -44.97
CA PRO A 535 -14.00 -34.19 -45.68
C PRO A 535 -15.30 -33.44 -46.00
N PHE A 536 -15.21 -32.12 -46.13
CA PHE A 536 -16.24 -31.31 -46.79
C PHE A 536 -15.93 -31.20 -48.30
N PRO A 537 -16.95 -31.26 -49.18
CA PRO A 537 -16.78 -31.13 -50.62
C PRO A 537 -16.73 -29.65 -51.02
N GLY A 538 -16.02 -29.38 -52.11
CA GLY A 538 -15.90 -28.05 -52.69
C GLY A 538 -17.12 -27.60 -53.48
N SER A 539 -17.22 -26.29 -53.60
CA SER A 539 -17.63 -25.51 -54.78
C SER A 539 -17.28 -24.06 -54.51
#